data_AF-A0A9P1H106-F1
#
_entry.id   AF-A0A9P1H106-F1
#
_cell.length_a   1.000
_cell.length_b   1.000
_cell.length_c   1.000
_cell.angle_alpha   90.00
_cell.angle_beta   90.00
_cell.angle_gamma   90.00
#
_symmetry.space_group_name_H-M   'P 1'
#
loop_
_entity.id
_entity.type
_entity.pdbx_description
1 polymer ?
#
loop_
_entity_poly.entity_id
_entity_poly.type
_entity_poly.pdbx_seq_one_letter_code
_entity_poly.pdbx_strand_id
1 'polypeptide(L)'
;MAPGKERPDVGDAATGRQSQEGSVQTDLIPKRAATFKDYMLQRIFSYGTKWDFIAYVAGGLSAAIAGATTPLMLILFGDFVDHFSIINLESSDAGLRKDINRLCLYVVYLFVARFVLSAIHKFAFRMIGIRLSAAIRLHYLNRLFGHSIYELDTLPPAMP
;
A
#
# COMPACT_ATOMS: atom_id res chain seq x y z
N MET A 1 61.75 -57.74 8.58
CA MET A 1 60.65 -56.89 8.07
C MET A 1 61.23 -55.49 7.86
N ALA A 2 61.37 -55.07 6.61
CA ALA A 2 61.96 -53.80 6.18
C ALA A 2 61.00 -52.60 6.43
N PRO A 3 61.26 -51.36 5.94
CA PRO A 3 62.37 -50.43 6.25
C PRO A 3 61.91 -48.93 6.36
N GLY A 4 62.86 -48.01 6.62
CA GLY A 4 62.86 -46.62 6.09
C GLY A 4 62.30 -45.52 7.01
N LYS A 5 63.09 -44.50 7.41
CA LYS A 5 63.38 -43.22 6.68
C LYS A 5 62.12 -42.33 6.58
N GLU A 6 62.05 -41.03 6.89
CA GLU A 6 62.96 -39.87 7.02
C GLU A 6 62.21 -38.80 7.86
N ARG A 7 62.78 -38.30 8.98
CA ARG A 7 63.46 -37.01 9.24
C ARG A 7 62.58 -35.79 9.65
N PRO A 8 63.07 -34.96 10.60
CA PRO A 8 62.35 -33.85 11.25
C PRO A 8 62.88 -32.45 10.88
N ASP A 9 62.05 -31.39 10.94
CA ASP A 9 62.49 -29.97 10.97
C ASP A 9 61.34 -29.14 11.61
N VAL A 10 61.38 -28.77 12.90
CA VAL A 10 61.93 -27.53 13.51
C VAL A 10 61.39 -26.23 12.90
N GLY A 11 60.74 -25.40 13.75
CA GLY A 11 60.25 -24.06 13.43
C GLY A 11 59.02 -23.70 14.29
N ASP A 12 59.14 -23.42 15.59
CA ASP A 12 59.61 -22.17 16.22
C ASP A 12 58.48 -21.14 16.47
N ALA A 13 58.55 -20.56 17.65
CA ALA A 13 58.00 -19.30 18.14
C ALA A 13 56.47 -19.04 18.11
N ALA A 14 55.92 -19.14 19.32
CA ALA A 14 55.00 -18.19 19.95
C ALA A 14 54.86 -16.79 19.28
N THR A 15 53.63 -16.25 19.25
CA THR A 15 53.25 -15.00 19.95
C THR A 15 52.02 -14.32 19.33
N GLY A 16 50.94 -14.23 20.12
CA GLY A 16 50.22 -12.96 20.32
C GLY A 16 48.94 -12.68 19.53
N ARG A 17 47.78 -12.75 20.23
CA ARG A 17 46.77 -11.67 20.49
C ARG A 17 45.43 -12.34 20.89
N GLN A 18 45.16 -12.55 22.18
CA GLN A 18 44.50 -11.63 23.14
C GLN A 18 43.00 -11.38 22.91
N SER A 19 42.24 -11.75 23.96
CA SER A 19 40.97 -11.16 24.46
C SER A 19 39.68 -11.59 23.72
N GLN A 20 38.88 -12.53 24.21
CA GLN A 20 38.09 -12.56 25.45
C GLN A 20 37.10 -11.40 25.56
N GLU A 21 35.87 -11.69 25.12
CA GLU A 21 34.59 -11.40 25.79
C GLU A 21 34.63 -10.32 26.88
N GLY A 22 34.21 -9.12 26.48
CA GLY A 22 33.83 -8.03 27.37
C GLY A 22 32.46 -7.51 26.95
N SER A 23 31.47 -7.80 27.77
CA SER A 23 30.07 -7.36 27.67
C SER A 23 29.96 -5.84 27.55
N VAL A 24 29.60 -5.33 26.37
CA VAL A 24 28.98 -4.01 26.26
C VAL A 24 27.48 -4.20 26.45
N GLN A 25 27.09 -4.16 27.72
CA GLN A 25 25.72 -4.00 28.16
C GLN A 25 25.29 -2.57 27.82
N THR A 26 24.72 -2.37 26.62
CA THR A 26 24.03 -1.11 26.29
C THR A 26 22.65 -1.15 26.94
N ASP A 27 22.65 -0.87 28.24
CA ASP A 27 21.45 -0.62 29.00
C ASP A 27 20.76 0.67 28.51
N LEU A 28 19.46 0.52 28.25
CA LEU A 28 18.42 1.56 28.20
C LEU A 28 18.35 2.49 26.97
N ILE A 29 18.19 1.93 25.77
CA ILE A 29 17.24 2.54 24.83
C ILE A 29 15.85 2.07 25.26
N PRO A 30 14.91 2.96 25.65
CA PRO A 30 13.58 2.55 26.01
C PRO A 30 13.00 1.79 24.82
N LYS A 31 12.77 0.48 25.00
CA LYS A 31 11.85 -0.28 24.15
C LYS A 31 10.46 0.30 24.37
N ARG A 32 10.20 1.50 23.85
CA ARG A 32 8.90 1.72 23.21
C ARG A 32 8.86 0.60 22.19
N ALA A 33 7.85 -0.26 22.30
CA ALA A 33 7.38 -1.02 21.16
C ALA A 33 6.97 0.03 20.10
N ALA A 34 7.96 0.63 19.44
CA ALA A 34 7.78 1.30 18.18
C ALA A 34 7.51 0.13 17.26
N THR A 35 6.22 -0.16 17.16
CA THR A 35 5.67 -1.20 16.31
C THR A 35 6.40 -1.11 14.97
N PHE A 36 6.72 -2.24 14.35
CA PHE A 36 7.29 -2.23 12.99
C PHE A 36 6.45 -1.39 12.02
N LYS A 37 5.14 -1.31 12.31
CA LYS A 37 4.23 -0.34 11.72
C LYS A 37 4.57 1.12 12.00
N ASP A 38 4.84 1.52 13.25
CA ASP A 38 5.09 2.92 13.57
C ASP A 38 6.35 3.41 12.89
N TYR A 39 7.48 2.70 12.90
CA TYR A 39 8.66 3.25 12.22
C TYR A 39 8.63 3.06 10.68
N MET A 40 7.99 2.01 10.13
CA MET A 40 7.86 1.85 8.67
C MET A 40 6.76 2.76 8.11
N LEU A 41 5.56 2.77 8.71
CA LEU A 41 4.51 3.71 8.33
C LEU A 41 4.93 5.13 8.68
N GLN A 42 5.43 5.47 9.87
CA GLN A 42 5.83 6.85 10.15
C GLN A 42 7.03 7.27 9.30
N ARG A 43 7.96 6.41 8.86
CA ARG A 43 9.06 6.86 7.96
C ARG A 43 8.65 6.94 6.48
N ILE A 44 7.73 6.09 6.01
CA ILE A 44 7.14 6.18 4.65
C ILE A 44 6.07 7.30 4.59
N PHE A 45 5.24 7.47 5.62
CA PHE A 45 4.21 8.51 5.72
C PHE A 45 4.75 9.86 6.22
N SER A 46 5.81 9.93 7.03
CA SER A 46 6.37 11.21 7.49
C SER A 46 7.25 11.88 6.44
N TYR A 47 7.59 11.19 5.35
CA TYR A 47 8.14 11.83 4.14
C TYR A 47 7.06 12.22 3.12
N GLY A 48 5.82 11.76 3.36
CA GLY A 48 4.62 12.27 2.70
C GLY A 48 4.16 13.51 3.44
N THR A 49 4.02 14.60 2.70
CA THR A 49 3.60 15.90 3.18
C THR A 49 2.31 15.75 4.00
N LYS A 50 2.06 16.53 5.06
CA LYS A 50 0.76 16.50 5.80
C LYS A 50 -0.47 16.60 4.87
N TRP A 51 -0.27 17.22 3.69
CA TRP A 51 -1.16 17.26 2.55
C TRP A 51 -1.50 15.90 1.93
N ASP A 52 -0.54 14.97 1.85
CA ASP A 52 -0.75 13.61 1.34
C ASP A 52 -1.68 12.82 2.26
N PHE A 53 -1.58 12.99 3.59
CA PHE A 53 -2.50 12.36 4.55
C PHE A 53 -3.94 12.84 4.38
N ILE A 54 -4.15 14.14 4.19
CA ILE A 54 -5.47 14.70 3.89
C ILE A 54 -5.97 14.14 2.55
N ALA A 55 -5.10 14.07 1.54
CA ALA A 55 -5.44 13.48 0.25
C ALA A 55 -5.77 11.97 0.34
N TYR A 56 -5.15 11.22 1.25
CA TYR A 56 -5.48 9.82 1.52
C TYR A 56 -6.88 9.67 2.12
N VAL A 57 -7.19 10.42 3.17
CA VAL A 57 -8.51 10.37 3.83
C VAL A 57 -9.59 10.87 2.88
N ALA A 58 -9.35 11.96 2.18
CA ALA A 58 -10.24 12.50 1.17
C ALA A 58 -10.44 11.51 0.00
N GLY A 59 -9.37 10.86 -0.48
CA GLY A 59 -9.43 9.84 -1.52
C GLY A 59 -10.19 8.59 -1.10
N GLY A 60 -10.03 8.15 0.15
CA GLY A 60 -10.79 7.05 0.73
C GLY A 60 -12.28 7.36 0.84
N LEU A 61 -12.62 8.55 1.35
CA LEU A 61 -14.00 9.01 1.42
C LEU A 61 -14.63 9.15 0.02
N SER A 62 -13.85 9.68 -0.93
CA SER A 62 -14.24 9.80 -2.34
C SER A 62 -14.53 8.45 -3.00
N ALA A 63 -13.71 7.44 -2.71
CA ALA A 63 -13.90 6.08 -3.21
C ALA A 63 -15.16 5.43 -2.61
N ALA A 64 -15.44 5.68 -1.32
CA ALA A 64 -16.68 5.21 -0.69
C ALA A 64 -17.92 5.87 -1.30
N ILE A 65 -17.90 7.19 -1.51
CA ILE A 65 -18.98 7.93 -2.18
C ILE A 65 -19.18 7.39 -3.60
N ALA A 66 -18.08 7.14 -4.33
CA ALA A 66 -18.17 6.54 -5.65
C ALA A 66 -18.74 5.11 -5.60
N GLY A 67 -18.39 4.28 -4.62
CA GLY A 67 -19.00 2.97 -4.44
C GLY A 67 -20.51 3.08 -4.18
N ALA A 68 -20.91 4.00 -3.29
CA ALA A 68 -22.30 4.27 -2.95
C ALA A 68 -23.11 4.91 -4.09
N THR A 69 -22.47 5.54 -5.06
CA THR A 69 -23.19 6.12 -6.21
C THR A 69 -23.86 5.06 -7.07
N THR A 70 -23.28 3.86 -7.17
CA THR A 70 -23.82 2.77 -8.00
C THR A 70 -25.23 2.35 -7.53
N PRO A 71 -25.47 2.05 -6.24
CA PRO A 71 -26.83 1.82 -5.75
C PRO A 71 -27.69 3.09 -5.71
N LEU A 72 -27.11 4.27 -5.46
CA LEU A 72 -27.86 5.54 -5.47
C LEU A 72 -28.49 5.84 -6.84
N MET A 73 -27.76 5.57 -7.92
CA MET A 73 -28.25 5.70 -9.29
C MET A 73 -29.45 4.76 -9.56
N LEU A 74 -29.47 3.57 -8.92
CA LEU A 74 -30.57 2.63 -9.04
C LEU A 74 -31.84 3.15 -8.35
N ILE A 75 -31.71 3.80 -7.19
CA ILE A 75 -32.85 4.44 -6.50
C ILE A 75 -33.48 5.53 -7.37
N LEU A 76 -32.66 6.38 -8.01
CA LEU A 76 -33.13 7.47 -8.87
C LEU A 76 -33.85 6.94 -10.12
N PHE A 77 -33.37 5.81 -10.66
CA PHE A 77 -34.04 5.15 -11.76
C PHE A 77 -35.39 4.54 -11.34
N GLY A 78 -35.48 4.01 -10.12
CA GLY A 78 -36.75 3.53 -9.56
C GLY A 78 -37.79 4.65 -9.48
N ASP A 79 -37.40 5.80 -8.94
CA ASP A 79 -38.26 7.00 -8.85
C ASP A 79 -38.68 7.50 -10.25
N PHE A 80 -37.75 7.51 -11.21
CA PHE A 80 -38.05 7.85 -12.60
C PHE A 80 -39.07 6.91 -13.25
N VAL A 81 -38.96 5.60 -13.02
CA VAL A 81 -39.91 4.59 -13.54
C VAL A 81 -41.27 4.71 -12.87
N ASP A 82 -41.32 5.00 -11.56
CA ASP A 82 -42.57 5.20 -10.83
C ASP A 82 -43.33 6.42 -11.37
N HIS A 83 -42.63 7.54 -11.54
CA HIS A 83 -43.19 8.72 -12.21
C HIS A 83 -43.62 8.44 -13.65
N PHE A 84 -42.92 7.55 -14.40
CA PHE A 84 -43.31 7.12 -15.74
C PHE A 84 -44.55 6.21 -15.77
N SER A 85 -44.72 5.37 -14.74
CA SER A 85 -45.90 4.51 -14.58
C SER A 85 -47.17 5.35 -14.37
N ILE A 86 -47.08 6.41 -13.56
CA ILE A 86 -48.19 7.33 -13.28
C ILE A 86 -48.66 8.06 -14.56
N ILE A 87 -47.77 8.34 -15.52
CA ILE A 87 -48.10 8.94 -16.83
C ILE A 87 -49.10 8.09 -17.62
N ASN A 88 -49.00 6.77 -17.50
CA ASN A 88 -49.91 5.84 -18.19
C ASN A 88 -51.31 5.85 -17.56
N LEU A 89 -51.46 6.35 -16.33
CA LEU A 89 -52.71 6.33 -15.56
C LEU A 89 -53.40 7.70 -15.50
N GLU A 90 -52.65 8.80 -15.43
CA GLU A 90 -53.19 10.15 -15.21
C GLU A 90 -52.62 11.15 -16.23
N SER A 91 -53.47 11.62 -17.14
CA SER A 91 -53.14 12.50 -18.27
C SER A 91 -52.93 13.96 -17.87
N SER A 92 -52.14 14.21 -16.82
CA SER A 92 -51.73 15.54 -16.36
C SER A 92 -50.28 15.84 -16.75
N ASP A 93 -50.11 16.40 -17.95
CA ASP A 93 -48.82 16.46 -18.65
C ASP A 93 -47.87 17.57 -18.13
N ALA A 94 -48.38 18.63 -17.50
CA ALA A 94 -47.58 19.83 -17.18
C ALA A 94 -46.76 19.76 -15.88
N GLY A 95 -47.33 19.24 -14.78
CA GLY A 95 -46.63 19.12 -13.49
C GLY A 95 -45.54 18.05 -13.53
N LEU A 96 -45.86 16.92 -14.15
CA LEU A 96 -45.00 15.76 -14.34
C LEU A 96 -43.76 16.06 -15.20
N ARG A 97 -43.90 16.79 -16.31
CA ARG A 97 -42.74 17.20 -17.15
C ARG A 97 -41.72 18.01 -16.35
N LYS A 98 -42.19 18.81 -15.39
CA LYS A 98 -41.33 19.60 -14.50
C LYS A 98 -40.57 18.70 -13.52
N ASP A 99 -41.19 17.64 -13.02
CA ASP A 99 -40.57 16.69 -12.09
C ASP A 99 -39.54 15.82 -12.80
N ILE A 100 -39.88 15.25 -13.97
CA ILE A 100 -38.94 14.48 -14.79
C ILE A 100 -37.72 15.32 -15.19
N ASN A 101 -37.93 16.58 -15.58
CA ASN A 101 -36.83 17.48 -15.91
C ASN A 101 -35.92 17.75 -14.70
N ARG A 102 -36.49 17.87 -13.49
CA ARG A 102 -35.71 17.99 -12.24
C ARG A 102 -34.91 16.72 -11.94
N LEU A 103 -35.51 15.54 -12.05
CA LEU A 103 -34.83 14.27 -11.84
C LEU A 103 -33.66 14.09 -12.82
N CYS A 104 -33.88 14.41 -14.10
CA CYS A 104 -32.84 14.34 -15.13
C CYS A 104 -31.66 15.28 -14.80
N LEU A 105 -31.94 16.52 -14.39
CA LEU A 105 -30.91 17.48 -13.98
C LEU A 105 -30.12 16.98 -12.76
N TYR A 106 -30.79 16.35 -11.78
CA TYR A 106 -30.12 15.71 -10.65
C TYR A 106 -29.15 14.60 -11.09
N VAL A 107 -29.57 13.70 -11.98
CA VAL A 107 -28.71 12.62 -12.51
C VAL A 107 -27.49 13.19 -13.23
N VAL A 108 -27.66 14.23 -14.03
CA VAL A 108 -26.55 14.91 -14.73
C VAL A 108 -25.56 15.52 -13.73
N TYR A 109 -26.05 16.22 -12.71
CA TYR A 109 -25.19 16.81 -11.68
C TYR A 109 -24.41 15.75 -10.91
N LEU A 110 -25.08 14.65 -10.55
CA LEU A 110 -24.48 13.50 -9.87
C LEU A 110 -23.39 12.85 -10.75
N PHE A 111 -23.62 12.72 -12.06
CA PHE A 111 -22.66 12.16 -12.99
C PHE A 111 -21.39 13.02 -13.09
N VAL A 112 -21.54 14.35 -13.19
CA VAL A 112 -20.40 15.29 -13.22
C VAL A 112 -19.62 15.22 -11.92
N ALA A 113 -20.30 15.28 -10.77
CA ALA A 113 -19.66 15.18 -9.45
C ALA A 113 -18.91 13.85 -9.30
N ARG A 114 -19.56 12.73 -9.67
CA ARG A 114 -18.95 11.39 -9.66
C ARG A 114 -17.74 11.32 -10.57
N PHE A 115 -17.80 11.88 -11.78
CA PHE A 115 -16.72 11.84 -12.75
C PHE A 115 -15.47 12.54 -12.21
N VAL A 116 -15.63 13.76 -11.68
CA VAL A 116 -14.53 14.55 -11.10
C VAL A 116 -13.97 13.84 -9.87
N LEU A 117 -14.83 13.45 -8.94
CA LEU A 117 -14.44 12.73 -7.72
C LEU A 117 -13.71 11.42 -8.06
N SER A 118 -14.15 10.74 -9.13
CA SER A 118 -13.56 9.49 -9.61
C SER A 118 -12.23 9.63 -10.29
N ALA A 119 -12.05 10.67 -11.09
CA ALA A 119 -10.77 10.96 -11.72
C ALA A 119 -9.70 11.26 -10.66
N ILE A 120 -10.05 12.11 -9.68
CA ILE A 120 -9.12 12.56 -8.63
C ILE A 120 -8.70 11.38 -7.74
N HIS A 121 -9.65 10.60 -7.20
CA HIS A 121 -9.28 9.51 -6.30
C HIS A 121 -8.47 8.43 -7.03
N LYS A 122 -8.79 8.08 -8.27
CA LYS A 122 -8.02 7.10 -9.06
C LYS A 122 -6.61 7.59 -9.34
N PHE A 123 -6.46 8.86 -9.70
CA PHE A 123 -5.14 9.45 -9.93
C PHE A 123 -4.29 9.44 -8.65
N ALA A 124 -4.87 9.83 -7.52
CA ALA A 124 -4.22 9.78 -6.22
C ALA A 124 -3.77 8.35 -5.88
N PHE A 125 -4.69 7.37 -5.92
CA PHE A 125 -4.35 5.97 -5.64
C PHE A 125 -3.28 5.40 -6.57
N ARG A 126 -3.28 5.79 -7.85
CA ARG A 126 -2.24 5.37 -8.80
C ARG A 126 -0.87 5.94 -8.43
N MET A 127 -0.78 7.24 -8.12
CA MET A 127 0.47 7.87 -7.69
C MET A 127 1.04 7.23 -6.42
N ILE A 128 0.16 6.93 -5.47
CA ILE A 128 0.48 6.21 -4.24
C ILE A 128 1.00 4.81 -4.56
N GLY A 129 0.30 4.06 -5.41
CA GLY A 129 0.68 2.69 -5.77
C GLY A 129 2.06 2.62 -6.41
N ILE A 130 2.41 3.58 -7.26
CA ILE A 130 3.74 3.68 -7.87
C ILE A 130 4.81 3.94 -6.80
N ARG A 131 4.58 4.93 -5.92
CA ARG A 131 5.51 5.27 -4.83
C ARG A 131 5.73 4.11 -3.87
N LEU A 132 4.65 3.44 -3.47
CA LEU A 132 4.69 2.29 -2.58
C LEU A 132 5.44 1.11 -3.22
N SER A 133 5.14 0.80 -4.49
CA SER A 133 5.82 -0.27 -5.23
C SER A 133 7.32 -0.01 -5.37
N ALA A 134 7.71 1.24 -5.63
CA ALA A 134 9.12 1.63 -5.70
C ALA A 134 9.83 1.49 -4.35
N ALA A 135 9.18 1.92 -3.26
CA ALA A 135 9.73 1.80 -1.91
C ALA A 135 9.95 0.34 -1.50
N ILE A 136 8.95 -0.53 -1.71
CA ILE A 136 9.06 -1.97 -1.42
C ILE A 136 10.21 -2.59 -2.22
N ARG A 137 10.30 -2.30 -3.51
CA ARG A 137 11.36 -2.84 -4.38
C ARG A 137 12.75 -2.40 -3.92
N LEU A 138 12.91 -1.13 -3.54
CA LEU A 138 14.18 -0.61 -3.04
C LEU A 138 14.57 -1.28 -1.72
N HIS A 139 13.63 -1.41 -0.78
CA HIS A 139 13.88 -2.09 0.51
C HIS A 139 14.20 -3.56 0.32
N TYR A 140 13.48 -4.25 -0.58
CA TYR A 140 13.73 -5.63 -0.93
C TYR A 140 15.15 -5.82 -1.48
N LEU A 141 15.55 -5.02 -2.48
CA LEU A 141 16.89 -5.10 -3.06
C LEU A 141 17.99 -4.79 -2.04
N ASN A 142 17.79 -3.77 -1.20
CA ASN A 142 18.78 -3.39 -0.19
C ASN A 142 18.96 -4.47 0.89
N ARG A 143 17.88 -5.19 1.23
CA ARG A 143 17.95 -6.36 2.13
C ARG A 143 18.58 -7.58 1.46
N LEU A 144 18.26 -7.80 0.19
CA LEU A 144 18.79 -8.92 -0.60
C LEU A 144 20.31 -8.81 -0.75
N PHE A 145 20.83 -7.62 -1.06
CA PHE A 145 22.28 -7.38 -1.14
C PHE A 145 22.99 -7.36 0.22
N GLY A 146 22.24 -7.36 1.33
CA GLY A 146 22.79 -7.44 2.68
C GLY A 146 22.92 -8.87 3.22
N HIS A 147 22.34 -9.88 2.55
CA HIS A 147 22.53 -11.29 2.89
C HIS A 147 23.83 -11.84 2.30
N SER A 148 24.49 -12.74 3.02
CA SER A 148 25.66 -13.45 2.53
C SER A 148 25.30 -14.40 1.39
N ILE A 149 26.23 -14.56 0.44
CA ILE A 149 26.02 -15.33 -0.81
C ILE A 149 25.71 -16.80 -0.52
N TYR A 150 26.25 -17.37 0.58
CA TYR A 150 25.96 -18.75 0.97
C TYR A 150 24.50 -18.95 1.38
N GLU A 151 23.85 -17.96 1.99
CA GLU A 151 22.43 -18.07 2.38
C GLU A 151 21.53 -18.00 1.15
N LEU A 152 21.88 -17.15 0.18
CA LEU A 152 21.20 -17.05 -1.11
C LEU A 152 21.29 -18.36 -1.93
N ASP A 153 22.41 -19.08 -1.82
CA ASP A 153 22.64 -20.35 -2.52
C ASP A 153 21.86 -21.52 -1.88
N THR A 154 21.48 -21.40 -0.61
CA THR A 154 20.62 -22.39 0.07
C THR A 154 19.12 -22.19 -0.16
N LEU A 155 18.70 -21.09 -0.80
CA LEU A 155 17.30 -20.94 -1.17
C LEU A 155 16.96 -21.93 -2.31
N PRO A 156 15.84 -22.66 -2.21
CA PRO A 156 15.43 -23.58 -3.26
C PRO A 156 15.28 -22.81 -4.58
N PRO A 157 15.94 -23.26 -5.67
CA PRO A 157 15.77 -22.66 -6.98
C PRO A 157 14.30 -22.74 -7.35
N ALA A 158 13.76 -21.62 -7.84
CA ALA A 158 12.34 -21.45 -8.13
C ALA A 158 11.73 -22.73 -8.75
N MET A 159 10.76 -23.29 -8.05
CA MET A 159 10.04 -24.49 -8.46
C MET A 159 9.23 -24.18 -9.75
N PRO A 160 9.22 -25.08 -10.75
CA PRO A 160 8.60 -24.85 -12.06
C PRO A 160 7.09 -24.56 -12.00
#